data_AF-A0A8T5R4S9-F1
#
_entry.id   AF-A0A8T5R4S9-F1
#
_cell.length_a   1.000
_cell.length_b   1.000
_cell.length_c   1.000
_cell.angle_alpha   90.00
_cell.angle_beta   90.00
_cell.angle_gamma   90.00
#
_symmetry.space_group_name_H-M   'P 1'
#
loop_
_entity.id
_entity.type
_entity.pdbx_description
1 polymer ?
#
loop_
_entity_poly.entity_id
_entity_poly.type
_entity_poly.pdbx_seq_one_letter_code
_entity_poly.pdbx_strand_id
1 'polypeptide(L)' 'MGFTIWLLERRLRSCERKLERIETRIADLRARQDEGRITRGKAMSAIRGLEAKARHLHGAVSTVHGNLRRARGEAKKGAH' A
#
# COMPACT_ATOMS: atom_id res chain seq x y z
N MET A 1 -16.66 19.18 -4.41
CA MET A 1 -15.52 18.68 -3.61
C MET A 1 -15.73 17.30 -2.97
N GLY A 2 -16.96 16.80 -2.76
CA GLY A 2 -17.17 15.46 -2.19
C GLY A 2 -16.64 14.30 -3.06
N PHE A 3 -16.76 14.41 -4.40
CA PHE A 3 -16.33 13.36 -5.33
C PHE A 3 -14.80 13.12 -5.33
N THR A 4 -14.00 14.17 -5.23
CA THR A 4 -12.53 14.07 -5.21
C THR A 4 -12.01 13.46 -3.91
N ILE A 5 -12.60 13.83 -2.76
CA ILE A 5 -12.29 13.23 -1.47
C ILE A 5 -12.65 11.73 -1.47
N TRP A 6 -13.84 11.37 -1.95
CA TRP A 6 -14.28 9.98 -2.07
C TRP A 6 -13.34 9.13 -2.95
N LEU A 7 -12.90 9.67 -4.09
CA LEU A 7 -11.98 8.98 -5.00
C LEU A 7 -10.62 8.73 -4.34
N LEU A 8 -10.10 9.72 -3.59
CA LEU A 8 -8.82 9.58 -2.86
C LEU A 8 -8.92 8.53 -1.75
N GLU A 9 -10.01 8.52 -0.97
CA GLU A 9 -10.24 7.49 0.05
C GLU A 9 -10.37 6.09 -0.56
N ARG A 10 -11.03 5.97 -1.72
CA ARG A 10 -11.10 4.70 -2.46
C ARG A 10 -9.72 4.22 -2.92
N ARG A 11 -8.85 5.14 -3.38
CA ARG A 11 -7.46 4.81 -3.75
C ARG A 11 -6.65 4.38 -2.52
N LEU A 12 -6.83 5.02 -1.38
CA LEU A 12 -6.18 4.65 -0.11
C LEU A 12 -6.53 3.21 0.29
N ARG A 13 -7.84 2.89 0.36
CA ARG A 13 -8.35 1.54 0.64
C ARG A 13 -7.86 0.48 -0.35
N SER A 14 -7.61 0.88 -1.59
CA SER A 14 -7.04 -0.02 -2.60
C SER A 14 -5.56 -0.30 -2.34
N CYS A 15 -4.80 0.70 -1.89
CA CYS A 15 -3.38 0.55 -1.54
C CYS A 15 -3.20 -0.29 -0.27
N GLU A 16 -4.03 -0.06 0.76
CA GLU A 16 -4.04 -0.85 2.00
C GLU A 16 -4.26 -2.34 1.70
N ARG A 17 -5.30 -2.69 0.92
CA ARG A 17 -5.54 -4.08 0.49
C ARG A 17 -4.43 -4.67 -0.38
N LYS A 18 -3.60 -3.85 -1.02
CA LYS A 18 -2.42 -4.35 -1.76
C LYS A 18 -1.26 -4.61 -0.81
N LEU A 19 -1.08 -3.78 0.22
CA LEU A 19 -0.07 -3.98 1.27
C LEU A 19 -0.37 -5.24 2.09
N GLU A 20 -1.61 -5.42 2.54
CA GLU A 20 -2.03 -6.62 3.27
C GLU A 20 -1.73 -7.90 2.47
N ARG A 21 -2.08 -7.92 1.18
CA ARG A 21 -1.75 -9.05 0.29
C ARG A 21 -0.25 -9.28 0.12
N ILE A 22 0.56 -8.22 0.16
CA ILE A 22 2.02 -8.35 0.11
C ILE A 22 2.53 -8.99 1.41
N GLU A 23 2.05 -8.54 2.56
CA GLU A 23 2.42 -9.06 3.88
C GLU A 23 2.04 -10.54 4.01
N THR A 24 0.81 -10.93 3.65
CA THR A 24 0.39 -12.34 3.63
C THR A 24 1.30 -13.18 2.75
N ARG A 25 1.73 -12.65 1.60
CA ARG A 25 2.56 -13.38 0.65
C ARG A 25 4.02 -13.49 1.11
N ILE A 26 4.52 -12.51 1.86
CA ILE A 26 5.81 -12.62 2.55
C ILE A 26 5.74 -13.69 3.64
N ALA A 27 4.66 -13.73 4.42
CA ALA A 27 4.45 -14.76 5.44
C ALA A 27 4.39 -16.18 4.84
N ASP A 28 3.62 -16.37 3.75
CA ASP A 28 3.55 -17.64 3.01
C ASP A 28 4.92 -18.05 2.42
N LEU A 29 5.70 -17.10 1.88
CA LEU A 29 7.05 -17.39 1.39
C LEU A 29 8.00 -17.81 2.52
N ARG A 30 7.89 -17.22 3.71
CA ARG A 30 8.67 -17.62 4.88
C ARG A 30 8.27 -19.02 5.35
N ALA A 31 6.97 -19.30 5.47
CA ALA A 31 6.47 -20.62 5.83
C ALA A 31 6.94 -21.71 4.85
N ARG A 32 6.84 -21.46 3.54
CA ARG A 32 7.35 -22.39 2.50
C ARG A 32 8.86 -22.59 2.56
N GLN A 33 9.61 -21.58 2.99
CA GLN A 33 11.05 -21.71 3.20
C GLN A 33 11.34 -22.60 4.41
N ASP A 34 10.62 -22.39 5.52
CA ASP A 34 10.80 -23.14 6.76
C ASP A 34 10.36 -24.61 6.59
N GLU A 35 9.33 -24.86 5.77
CA GLU A 35 8.90 -26.21 5.35
C GLU A 35 9.85 -26.86 4.31
N GLY A 36 10.88 -26.16 3.84
CA GLY A 36 11.81 -26.66 2.82
C GLY A 36 11.23 -26.78 1.41
N ARG A 37 10.01 -26.27 1.16
CA ARG A 37 9.36 -26.29 -0.17
C ARG A 37 10.05 -25.38 -1.18
N ILE A 38 10.74 -24.34 -0.72
CA ILE A 38 11.52 -23.43 -1.57
C ILE A 38 12.89 -23.15 -0.96
N THR A 39 13.89 -22.97 -1.82
CA THR A 39 15.24 -22.57 -1.40
C THR A 39 15.23 -21.16 -0.81
N ARG A 40 16.04 -20.92 0.23
CA ARG A 40 16.25 -19.59 0.85
C ARG A 40 16.53 -18.47 -0.16
N GLY A 41 17.32 -18.74 -1.21
CA GLY A 41 17.61 -17.76 -2.26
C GLY A 41 16.36 -17.30 -3.04
N LYS A 42 15.51 -18.25 -3.45
CA LYS A 42 14.23 -17.95 -4.12
C LYS A 42 13.27 -17.20 -3.20
N ALA A 43 13.16 -17.61 -1.94
CA ALA A 43 12.32 -16.94 -0.94
C ALA A 43 12.77 -15.49 -0.72
N MET A 44 14.07 -15.25 -0.47
CA MET A 44 14.61 -13.91 -0.25
C MET A 44 14.48 -12.99 -1.47
N SER A 45 14.69 -13.51 -2.68
CA SER A 45 14.51 -12.71 -3.90
C SER A 45 13.05 -12.27 -4.07
N ALA A 46 12.10 -13.19 -3.85
CA ALA A 46 10.68 -12.88 -3.91
C ALA A 46 10.24 -11.88 -2.81
N ILE A 47 10.73 -12.05 -1.57
CA ILE A 47 10.46 -11.14 -0.45
C ILE A 47 11.01 -9.74 -0.77
N ARG A 48 12.24 -9.60 -1.26
CA ARG A 48 12.80 -8.30 -1.64
C ARG A 48 11.98 -7.59 -2.72
N GLY A 49 11.47 -8.33 -3.70
CA GLY A 49 10.57 -7.78 -4.73
C GLY A 49 9.25 -7.29 -4.15
N LEU A 50 8.69 -8.04 -3.19
CA LEU A 50 7.48 -7.67 -2.47
C LEU A 50 7.68 -6.44 -1.58
N GLU A 51 8.81 -6.35 -0.88
CA GLU A 51 9.20 -5.18 -0.08
C GLU A 51 9.40 -3.93 -0.94
N ALA A 52 10.00 -4.05 -2.13
CA ALA A 52 10.11 -2.96 -3.08
C ALA A 52 8.72 -2.45 -3.52
N LYS A 53 7.79 -3.38 -3.79
CA LYS A 53 6.41 -3.05 -4.14
C LYS A 53 5.66 -2.38 -2.98
N ALA A 54 5.89 -2.84 -1.75
CA ALA A 54 5.32 -2.22 -0.54
C ALA A 54 5.82 -0.78 -0.37
N ARG A 55 7.13 -0.53 -0.54
CA ARG A 55 7.70 0.83 -0.49
C ARG A 55 7.07 1.76 -1.53
N HIS A 56 6.88 1.27 -2.76
CA HIS A 56 6.23 2.06 -3.80
C HIS A 56 4.76 2.38 -3.47
N LEU A 57 4.02 1.41 -2.91
CA LEU A 57 2.66 1.64 -2.43
C LEU A 57 2.60 2.64 -1.28
N HIS A 58 3.56 2.57 -0.34
CA HIS A 58 3.67 3.51 0.76
C HIS A 58 3.87 4.95 0.26
N GLY A 59 4.76 5.16 -0.73
CA GLY A 59 4.92 6.46 -1.39
C GLY A 59 3.62 6.96 -2.03
N ALA A 60 2.90 6.09 -2.75
CA ALA A 60 1.61 6.43 -3.34
C ALA A 60 0.54 6.81 -2.29
N VAL A 61 0.51 6.10 -1.15
CA VAL A 61 -0.36 6.41 -0.01
C VAL A 61 -0.04 7.80 0.56
N SER A 62 1.23 8.12 0.79
CA SER A 62 1.64 9.44 1.27
C SER A 62 1.21 10.55 0.32
N THR A 63 1.33 10.36 -1.00
CA THR A 63 0.84 11.33 -1.99
C THR A 63 -0.68 11.51 -1.93
N VAL A 64 -1.43 10.41 -1.87
CA VAL A 64 -2.90 10.45 -1.77
C VAL A 64 -3.33 11.16 -0.48
N HIS A 65 -2.65 10.91 0.63
CA HIS A 65 -2.92 11.56 1.92
C HIS A 65 -2.65 13.07 1.86
N GLY A 66 -1.55 13.49 1.23
CA GLY A 66 -1.24 14.90 1.01
C GLY A 66 -2.32 15.61 0.18
N ASN A 67 -2.79 14.96 -0.89
CA ASN A 67 -3.89 15.47 -1.71
C ASN A 67 -5.21 15.56 -0.94
N LEU A 68 -5.50 14.58 -0.08
CA LEU A 68 -6.70 14.58 0.78
C LEU A 68 -6.68 15.75 1.75
N ARG A 69 -5.53 16.02 2.39
CA ARG A 69 -5.34 17.14 3.31
C ARG A 69 -5.56 18.49 2.60
N ARG A 70 -5.05 18.66 1.38
CA ARG A 70 -5.26 19.87 0.57
C ARG A 70 -6.73 20.04 0.19
N ALA A 71 -7.36 19.00 -0.36
CA ALA A 71 -8.76 19.03 -0.76
C ALA A 71 -9.71 19.34 0.42
N ARG A 72 -9.44 18.79 1.61
CA ARG A 72 -10.20 19.11 2.83
C ARG A 72 -9.96 20.54 3.31
N GLY A 73 -8.74 21.06 3.18
CA GLY A 73 -8.40 22.44 3.52
C GLY A 73 -9.08 23.47 2.60
N GLU A 74 -9.11 23.21 1.29
CA GLU A 74 -9.82 24.03 0.31
C GLU A 74 -11.33 24.03 0.54
N ALA A 75 -11.91 22.86 0.84
CA ALA A 75 -13.33 22.74 1.19
C ALA A 75 -13.71 23.57 2.42
N LYS A 76 -12.81 23.67 3.40
CA LYS A 76 -13.05 24.48 4.60
C LYS A 76 -12.92 25.98 4.32
N LYS A 77 -12.07 26.39 3.38
CA LYS A 77 -11.87 27.80 3.01
C LYS A 77 -12.97 28.34 2.09
N GLY A 78 -13.48 27.53 1.17
CA GLY A 78 -14.56 27.94 0.25
C GLY A 78 -15.97 27.85 0.85
N ALA A 79 -16.10 27.48 2.13
CA ALA A 79 -17.36 27.43 2.87
C ALA A 79 -17.58 28.68 3.76
N HIS A 80 -16.65 29.64 3.73
CA HIS A 80 -16.75 30.98 4.30
C HIS A 80 -16.86 31.99 3.15
#